data_AF-Q72UE8-F1
#
_entry.id   AF-Q72UE8-F1
#
_cell.length_a   1.000
_cell.length_b   1.000
_cell.length_c   1.000
_cell.angle_alpha   90.00
_cell.angle_beta   90.00
_cell.angle_gamma   90.00
#
_symmetry.space_group_name_H-M   'P 1'
#
loop_
_entity.id
_entity.type
_entity.pdbx_description
1 polymer ?
#
loop_
_entity_poly.entity_id
_entity_poly.type
_entity_poly.pdbx_seq_one_letter_code
_entity_poly.pdbx_strand_id
1 'polypeptide(L)'
;MPLESLVYSKNIILCLFIFCLLYCFGDKLEEPSEDYYIRYLFLTTASFPCSSQNYTSPWSFADPPGDLKAGFLNKPGEGLDYLDLISGNVQDNATNVTFNLTLGSIPNKITLSEDVEIIEPEYEWSYIFKGENLLKIGIVSIGGAMREIPFQNLDVLVWRNLNFIGGCGNLNIRDSSVTWSCEKNTIPQLIEIAESKFISVEVNARNNGIRYFDCL
;
A
#
# COMPACT_ATOMS: atom_id res chain seq x y z
N MET A 1 23.57 52.50 20.03
CA MET A 1 23.61 51.43 19.01
C MET A 1 23.29 52.06 17.67
N PRO A 2 24.15 51.90 16.66
CA PRO A 2 24.01 52.62 15.39
C PRO A 2 22.79 52.12 14.61
N LEU A 3 22.11 53.03 13.93
CA LEU A 3 20.89 52.80 13.15
C LEU A 3 21.03 51.65 12.12
N GLU A 4 22.25 51.44 11.63
CA GLU A 4 22.62 50.40 10.67
C GLU A 4 22.48 48.97 11.22
N SER A 5 22.72 48.74 12.51
CA SER A 5 22.58 47.40 13.11
C SER A 5 21.12 46.98 13.26
N LEU A 6 20.20 47.95 13.37
CA LEU A 6 18.75 47.72 13.48
C LEU A 6 18.10 47.39 12.13
N VAL A 7 18.63 47.98 11.04
CA VAL A 7 18.15 47.74 9.67
C VAL A 7 18.61 46.38 9.17
N TYR A 8 19.86 46.00 9.46
CA TYR A 8 20.38 44.67 9.13
C TYR A 8 19.64 43.54 9.87
N SER A 9 19.34 43.71 11.17
CA SER A 9 18.62 42.68 11.94
C SER A 9 17.17 42.50 11.47
N LYS A 10 16.49 43.58 11.07
CA LYS A 10 15.12 43.51 10.49
C LYS A 10 15.10 42.78 9.15
N ASN A 11 16.08 43.04 8.29
CA ASN A 11 16.16 42.39 6.97
C ASN A 11 16.51 40.90 7.10
N ILE A 12 17.36 40.52 8.06
CA ILE A 12 17.69 39.11 8.32
C ILE A 12 16.47 38.34 8.84
N ILE A 13 15.70 38.92 9.76
CA ILE A 13 14.48 38.30 10.29
C ILE A 13 13.42 38.16 9.19
N LEU A 14 13.29 39.16 8.32
CA LEU A 14 12.36 39.10 7.18
C LEU A 14 12.78 38.03 6.16
N CYS A 15 14.08 37.92 5.84
CA CYS A 15 14.61 36.87 4.98
C CYS A 15 14.41 35.48 5.60
N LEU A 16 14.62 35.31 6.91
CA LEU A 16 14.35 34.05 7.63
C LEU A 16 12.86 33.69 7.62
N PHE A 17 11.96 34.68 7.78
CA PHE A 17 10.51 34.44 7.69
C PHE A 17 10.07 34.06 6.27
N ILE A 18 10.64 34.70 5.24
CA ILE A 18 10.37 34.38 3.83
C ILE A 18 10.93 32.98 3.49
N PHE A 19 12.11 32.63 3.99
CA PHE A 19 12.69 31.29 3.80
C PHE A 19 11.87 30.22 4.54
N CYS A 20 11.40 30.49 5.75
CA CYS A 20 10.48 29.61 6.47
C CYS A 20 9.13 29.47 5.76
N LEU A 21 8.58 30.54 5.20
CA LEU A 21 7.34 30.45 4.41
C LEU A 21 7.56 29.63 3.13
N LEU A 22 8.69 29.80 2.44
CA LEU A 22 9.01 29.02 1.24
C LEU A 22 9.34 27.54 1.52
N TYR A 23 9.85 27.20 2.71
CA TYR A 23 10.19 25.81 3.08
C TYR A 23 9.13 25.10 3.94
N CYS A 24 8.18 25.82 4.55
CA CYS A 24 7.07 25.21 5.31
C CYS A 24 5.83 24.93 4.47
N PHE A 25 5.71 25.51 3.27
CA PHE A 25 4.89 24.89 2.23
C PHE A 25 5.71 23.74 1.67
N GLY A 26 5.68 22.59 2.35
CA GLY A 26 6.12 21.35 1.73
C GLY A 26 5.38 21.25 0.41
N ASP A 27 6.12 21.24 -0.69
CA ASP A 27 5.56 21.04 -2.01
C ASP A 27 4.62 19.83 -1.90
N LYS A 28 3.33 20.04 -2.19
CA LYS A 28 2.53 18.93 -2.67
C LYS A 28 3.33 18.43 -3.88
N LEU A 29 3.95 17.26 -3.75
CA LEU A 29 4.59 16.57 -4.87
C LEU A 29 3.63 16.70 -6.04
N GLU A 30 4.08 17.41 -7.07
CA GLU A 30 3.29 17.68 -8.26
C GLU A 30 2.84 16.32 -8.81
N GLU A 31 1.53 16.12 -8.98
CA GLU A 31 1.00 14.85 -9.46
C GLU A 31 1.72 14.47 -10.77
N PRO A 32 2.32 13.27 -10.85
CA PRO A 32 3.15 12.92 -11.99
C PRO A 32 2.29 12.93 -13.27
N SER A 33 2.79 13.58 -14.31
CA SER A 33 2.15 13.54 -15.63
C SER A 33 2.22 12.14 -16.25
N GLU A 34 1.39 11.88 -17.26
CA GLU A 34 1.16 10.56 -17.88
C GLU A 34 2.46 9.83 -18.26
N ASP A 35 3.46 10.56 -18.79
CA ASP A 35 4.75 10.00 -19.19
C ASP A 35 5.70 9.68 -18.02
N TYR A 36 5.41 10.22 -16.84
CA TYR A 36 6.27 10.11 -15.65
C TYR A 36 5.72 9.15 -14.60
N TYR A 37 4.45 8.79 -14.65
CA TYR A 37 3.80 7.93 -13.65
C TYR A 37 4.47 6.55 -13.51
N ILE A 38 4.74 5.85 -14.62
CA ILE A 38 5.45 4.55 -14.60
C ILE A 38 6.86 4.71 -14.03
N ARG A 39 7.58 5.76 -14.46
CA ARG A 39 8.93 6.04 -13.98
C ARG A 39 8.94 6.42 -12.51
N TYR A 40 7.93 7.14 -12.04
CA TYR A 40 7.75 7.52 -10.65
C TYR A 40 7.53 6.28 -9.78
N LEU A 41 6.66 5.34 -10.19
CA LEU A 41 6.48 4.05 -9.49
C LEU A 41 7.79 3.27 -9.33
N PHE A 42 8.65 3.27 -10.35
CA PHE A 42 9.96 2.63 -10.27
C PHE A 42 10.99 3.39 -9.43
N LEU A 43 10.84 4.71 -9.28
CA LEU A 43 11.79 5.58 -8.57
C LEU A 43 11.45 5.77 -7.09
N THR A 44 10.16 5.75 -6.72
CA THR A 44 9.71 5.68 -5.34
C THR A 44 9.80 4.25 -4.86
N THR A 45 11.04 3.85 -4.61
CA THR A 45 11.36 2.60 -3.94
C THR A 45 10.96 2.72 -2.48
N ALA A 46 10.04 1.87 -2.09
CA ALA A 46 9.33 1.98 -0.85
C ALA A 46 10.20 1.80 0.40
N SER A 47 9.89 2.55 1.44
CA SER A 47 10.37 2.31 2.82
C SER A 47 9.52 1.29 3.60
N PHE A 48 8.96 0.30 2.91
CA PHE A 48 8.27 -0.79 3.60
C PHE A 48 9.21 -1.56 4.53
N PRO A 49 8.68 -2.28 5.53
CA PRO A 49 9.36 -3.44 6.06
C PRO A 49 9.37 -4.58 5.02
N CYS A 50 9.95 -4.34 3.83
CA CYS A 50 10.37 -5.42 2.92
C CYS A 50 11.36 -6.34 3.64
N SER A 51 12.14 -5.78 4.57
CA SER A 51 12.83 -6.57 5.59
C SER A 51 11.83 -7.12 6.61
N SER A 52 11.79 -8.45 6.72
CA SER A 52 11.02 -9.17 7.72
C SER A 52 11.23 -8.57 9.12
N GLN A 53 10.16 -8.15 9.77
CA GLN A 53 10.15 -7.59 11.13
C GLN A 53 9.66 -8.63 12.12
N ASN A 54 10.04 -8.50 13.39
CA ASN A 54 9.45 -9.32 14.44
C ASN A 54 7.93 -9.11 14.49
N TYR A 55 7.18 -10.20 14.54
CA TYR A 55 5.73 -10.15 14.64
C TYR A 55 5.27 -10.31 16.09
N THR A 56 4.38 -9.42 16.52
CA THR A 56 3.63 -9.53 17.78
C THR A 56 2.30 -8.84 17.56
N SER A 57 1.18 -9.51 17.88
CA SER A 57 -0.15 -8.94 17.75
C SER A 57 -0.45 -7.96 18.91
N PRO A 58 -1.00 -6.75 18.65
CA PRO A 58 -1.22 -6.17 17.33
C PRO A 58 0.09 -5.66 16.71
N TRP A 59 0.24 -5.86 15.40
CA TRP A 59 1.39 -5.35 14.65
C TRP A 59 0.96 -4.18 13.77
N SER A 60 1.83 -3.18 13.60
CA SER A 60 1.52 -2.01 12.78
C SER A 60 2.76 -1.49 12.08
N PHE A 61 2.52 -0.83 10.95
CA PHE A 61 3.52 -0.08 10.22
C PHE A 61 2.90 1.22 9.73
N ALA A 62 3.76 2.19 9.47
CA ALA A 62 3.42 3.43 8.82
C ALA A 62 4.42 3.67 7.70
N ASP A 63 3.99 4.39 6.68
CA ASP A 63 4.84 4.79 5.59
C ASP A 63 4.59 6.27 5.24
N PRO A 64 5.64 7.03 4.86
CA PRO A 64 5.50 8.44 4.55
C PRO A 64 4.52 8.71 3.39
N PRO A 65 3.61 9.70 3.52
CA PRO A 65 2.74 10.09 2.42
C PRO A 65 3.52 10.50 1.17
N GLY A 66 2.99 10.18 0.00
CA GLY A 66 3.59 10.46 -1.30
C GLY A 66 4.52 9.36 -1.83
N ASP A 67 4.71 8.29 -1.06
CA ASP A 67 5.35 7.05 -1.51
C ASP A 67 4.30 6.18 -2.23
N LEU A 68 4.17 6.41 -3.54
CA LEU A 68 3.14 5.80 -4.37
C LEU A 68 3.40 4.31 -4.54
N LYS A 69 2.70 3.49 -3.77
CA LYS A 69 2.99 2.06 -3.64
C LYS A 69 2.09 1.14 -4.42
N ALA A 70 1.00 1.64 -4.97
CA ALA A 70 0.16 0.85 -5.84
C ALA A 70 -0.39 1.76 -6.93
N GLY A 71 0.42 1.92 -7.97
CA GLY A 71 -0.06 2.54 -9.18
C GLY A 71 -0.44 1.47 -10.17
N PHE A 72 -1.72 1.39 -10.49
CA PHE A 72 -2.21 0.75 -11.71
C PHE A 72 -1.24 1.09 -12.83
N LEU A 73 -0.47 0.13 -13.34
CA LEU A 73 0.45 0.39 -14.45
C LEU A 73 -0.34 0.85 -15.71
N ASN A 74 -1.67 0.77 -15.67
CA ASN A 74 -2.62 1.46 -16.54
C ASN A 74 -3.10 2.75 -15.87
N LYS A 75 -3.13 3.86 -16.62
CA LYS A 75 -3.71 5.13 -16.16
C LYS A 75 -5.05 4.88 -15.47
N PRO A 76 -5.20 5.22 -14.18
CA PRO A 76 -6.48 5.07 -13.54
C PRO A 76 -7.45 6.11 -14.16
N GLY A 77 -8.74 5.78 -14.25
CA GLY A 77 -9.74 6.64 -14.91
C GLY A 77 -9.83 8.05 -14.29
N GLU A 78 -10.55 8.98 -14.93
CA GLU A 78 -10.74 10.32 -14.38
C GLU A 78 -11.22 10.26 -12.91
N GLY A 79 -10.49 10.93 -12.01
CA GLY A 79 -10.81 11.00 -10.58
C GLY A 79 -10.16 9.93 -9.69
N LEU A 80 -9.15 9.21 -10.20
CA LEU A 80 -8.38 8.23 -9.45
C LEU A 80 -6.91 8.65 -9.35
N ASP A 81 -6.50 9.12 -8.19
CA ASP A 81 -5.09 9.23 -7.84
C ASP A 81 -4.62 7.87 -7.33
N TYR A 82 -3.39 7.49 -7.68
CA TYR A 82 -2.60 6.35 -7.17
C TYR A 82 -3.03 5.80 -5.80
N LEU A 83 -2.80 4.51 -5.53
CA LEU A 83 -2.94 4.00 -4.16
C LEU A 83 -1.65 4.29 -3.39
N ASP A 84 -1.68 5.36 -2.60
CA ASP A 84 -0.67 5.64 -1.58
C ASP A 84 -1.04 4.88 -0.31
N LEU A 85 -0.13 4.07 0.22
CA LEU A 85 -0.37 3.36 1.47
C LEU A 85 0.31 4.11 2.60
N ILE A 86 -0.51 4.57 3.54
CA ILE A 86 -0.08 5.41 4.65
C ILE A 86 0.25 4.59 5.89
N SER A 87 -0.58 3.60 6.20
CA SER A 87 -0.34 2.70 7.33
C SER A 87 -1.13 1.41 7.25
N GLY A 88 -0.73 0.41 8.03
CA GLY A 88 -1.52 -0.79 8.22
C GLY A 88 -1.39 -1.36 9.63
N ASN A 89 -2.40 -2.12 10.01
CA ASN A 89 -2.52 -2.77 11.31
C ASN A 89 -3.04 -4.20 11.13
N VAL A 90 -2.43 -5.13 11.87
CA VAL A 90 -2.83 -6.52 11.94
C VAL A 90 -3.19 -6.85 13.38
N GLN A 91 -4.38 -7.41 13.57
CA GLN A 91 -4.82 -7.92 14.86
C GLN A 91 -5.17 -9.39 14.72
N ASP A 92 -4.39 -10.22 15.41
CA ASP A 92 -4.64 -11.64 15.52
C ASP A 92 -5.25 -11.96 16.88
N ASN A 93 -6.34 -12.73 16.89
CA ASN A 93 -6.98 -13.26 18.10
C ASN A 93 -7.35 -14.75 17.93
N ALA A 94 -8.09 -15.31 18.89
CA ALA A 94 -8.40 -16.73 18.90
C ALA A 94 -9.26 -17.19 17.71
N THR A 95 -10.11 -16.32 17.14
CA THR A 95 -11.13 -16.70 16.15
C THR A 95 -10.87 -16.13 14.77
N ASN A 96 -10.23 -14.97 14.67
CA ASN A 96 -9.96 -14.32 13.40
C ASN A 96 -8.65 -13.51 13.39
N VAL A 97 -8.25 -13.15 12.18
CA VAL A 97 -7.19 -12.17 11.93
C VAL A 97 -7.80 -11.02 11.16
N THR A 98 -7.73 -9.82 11.73
CA THR A 98 -8.26 -8.59 11.15
C THR A 98 -7.11 -7.75 10.62
N PHE A 99 -7.30 -7.23 9.41
CA PHE A 99 -6.35 -6.36 8.73
C PHE A 99 -7.04 -5.03 8.47
N ASN A 100 -6.32 -3.94 8.72
CA ASN A 100 -6.76 -2.59 8.42
C ASN A 100 -5.65 -1.83 7.71
N LEU A 101 -5.99 -1.21 6.59
CA LEU A 101 -5.10 -0.39 5.78
C LEU A 101 -5.65 1.02 5.71
N THR A 102 -4.77 2.01 5.83
CA THR A 102 -5.09 3.41 5.55
C THR A 102 -4.41 3.80 4.24
N LEU A 103 -5.20 4.25 3.27
CA LEU A 103 -4.75 4.66 1.95
C LEU A 103 -4.89 6.18 1.79
N GLY A 104 -4.00 6.83 1.05
CA GLY A 104 -4.07 8.26 0.77
C GLY A 104 -5.31 8.62 -0.06
N SER A 105 -5.70 7.73 -0.96
CA SER A 105 -6.92 7.77 -1.76
C SER A 105 -7.44 6.36 -1.98
N ILE A 106 -8.76 6.21 -2.12
CA ILE A 106 -9.39 4.95 -2.49
C ILE A 106 -10.22 5.18 -3.75
N PRO A 107 -9.92 4.49 -4.85
CA PRO A 107 -10.68 4.61 -6.07
C PRO A 107 -12.06 3.99 -5.90
N ASN A 108 -13.09 4.61 -6.46
CA ASN A 108 -14.43 3.99 -6.48
C ASN A 108 -14.43 2.68 -7.28
N LYS A 109 -13.61 2.63 -8.33
CA LYS A 109 -13.53 1.53 -9.27
C LYS A 109 -12.10 1.32 -9.76
N ILE A 110 -11.82 0.11 -10.22
CA ILE A 110 -10.56 -0.33 -10.82
C ILE A 110 -10.87 -0.96 -12.18
N THR A 111 -10.06 -0.63 -13.19
CA THR A 111 -10.10 -1.28 -14.49
C THR A 111 -9.08 -2.42 -14.50
N LEU A 112 -9.56 -3.63 -14.75
CA LEU A 112 -8.74 -4.83 -14.94
C LEU A 112 -8.39 -5.00 -16.41
N SER A 113 -7.17 -5.45 -16.70
CA SER A 113 -6.65 -5.64 -18.05
C SER A 113 -7.08 -6.97 -18.67
N GLU A 114 -7.08 -6.98 -20.01
CA GLU A 114 -7.58 -8.04 -20.88
C GLU A 114 -6.59 -9.22 -21.04
N ASP A 115 -5.34 -9.05 -20.59
CA ASP A 115 -4.22 -9.77 -21.21
C ASP A 115 -3.21 -10.31 -20.20
N VAL A 116 -3.55 -11.42 -19.53
CA VAL A 116 -2.55 -12.23 -18.81
C VAL A 116 -2.96 -13.71 -18.69
N GLU A 117 -1.99 -14.61 -18.85
CA GLU A 117 -2.00 -15.98 -18.30
C GLU A 117 -2.74 -16.04 -16.96
N ILE A 118 -3.81 -16.85 -16.87
CA ILE A 118 -4.76 -16.95 -15.73
C ILE A 118 -4.09 -17.31 -14.38
N ILE A 119 -2.78 -17.57 -14.39
CA ILE A 119 -2.02 -18.14 -13.28
C ILE A 119 -1.45 -17.07 -12.32
N GLU A 120 -1.41 -15.80 -12.71
CA GLU A 120 -0.78 -14.73 -11.90
C GLU A 120 -1.70 -13.51 -11.73
N PRO A 121 -1.66 -12.85 -10.55
CA PRO A 121 -2.49 -11.69 -10.29
C PRO A 121 -1.99 -10.44 -11.04
N GLU A 122 -2.95 -9.62 -11.50
CA GLU A 122 -2.68 -8.31 -12.10
C GLU A 122 -2.26 -7.29 -11.04
N TYR A 123 -2.85 -7.41 -9.86
CA TYR A 123 -2.58 -6.59 -8.70
C TYR A 123 -2.66 -7.46 -7.44
N GLU A 124 -1.64 -7.35 -6.59
CA GLU A 124 -1.55 -8.04 -5.32
C GLU A 124 -0.96 -7.11 -4.26
N TRP A 125 -1.59 -7.08 -3.09
CA TRP A 125 -0.97 -6.59 -1.88
C TRP A 125 -1.12 -7.62 -0.78
N SER A 126 0.02 -8.07 -0.26
CA SER A 126 0.11 -9.16 0.69
C SER A 126 0.79 -8.78 2.01
N TYR A 127 0.21 -9.27 3.10
CA TYR A 127 0.92 -9.50 4.36
C TYR A 127 1.55 -10.90 4.32
N ILE A 128 2.84 -10.98 4.60
CA ILE A 128 3.61 -12.23 4.56
C ILE A 128 4.10 -12.57 5.96
N PHE A 129 3.51 -13.60 6.56
CA PHE A 129 3.90 -14.14 7.86
C PHE A 129 4.89 -15.29 7.63
N LYS A 130 6.05 -15.22 8.31
CA LYS A 130 7.19 -16.12 8.13
C LYS A 130 7.52 -16.84 9.45
N GLY A 131 7.68 -18.15 9.37
CA GLY A 131 8.01 -19.04 10.50
C GLY A 131 8.47 -20.40 9.98
N GLU A 132 7.94 -21.50 10.53
CA GLU A 132 8.11 -22.83 9.90
C GLU A 132 7.37 -22.92 8.55
N ASN A 133 6.40 -22.02 8.31
CA ASN A 133 5.66 -21.91 7.07
C ASN A 133 5.58 -20.45 6.60
N LEU A 134 5.37 -20.26 5.30
CA LEU A 134 5.04 -18.96 4.71
C LEU A 134 3.52 -18.89 4.50
N LEU A 135 2.88 -17.97 5.21
CA LEU A 135 1.49 -17.61 5.00
C LEU A 135 1.41 -16.22 4.36
N LYS A 136 0.62 -16.12 3.30
CA LYS A 136 0.40 -14.89 2.54
C LYS A 136 -1.09 -14.58 2.58
N ILE A 137 -1.47 -13.36 2.95
CA ILE A 137 -2.86 -12.91 2.97
C ILE A 137 -2.90 -11.57 2.27
N GLY A 138 -3.72 -11.45 1.23
CA GLY A 138 -3.66 -10.26 0.41
C GLY A 138 -4.90 -9.99 -0.41
N ILE A 139 -5.02 -8.72 -0.78
CA ILE A 139 -6.00 -8.22 -1.76
C ILE A 139 -5.45 -8.59 -3.14
N VAL A 140 -6.20 -9.37 -3.90
CA VAL A 140 -5.74 -9.89 -5.19
C VAL A 140 -6.81 -9.77 -6.27
N SER A 141 -6.37 -9.38 -7.46
CA SER A 141 -7.14 -9.51 -8.70
C SER A 141 -6.40 -10.45 -9.65
N ILE A 142 -7.08 -11.51 -10.11
CA ILE A 142 -6.57 -12.42 -11.15
C ILE A 142 -7.16 -11.98 -12.50
N GLY A 143 -6.32 -11.96 -13.54
CA GLY A 143 -6.67 -11.45 -14.87
C GLY A 143 -7.93 -12.06 -15.50
N GLY A 144 -8.47 -11.40 -16.52
CA GLY A 144 -9.69 -11.80 -17.23
C GLY A 144 -10.07 -10.84 -18.34
N ALA A 145 -11.35 -10.80 -18.74
CA ALA A 145 -11.82 -9.81 -19.71
C ALA A 145 -11.71 -8.39 -19.13
N MET A 146 -11.38 -7.40 -19.98
CA MET A 146 -11.28 -6.01 -19.57
C MET A 146 -12.61 -5.58 -18.95
N ARG A 147 -12.56 -5.18 -17.68
CA ARG A 147 -13.76 -4.79 -16.95
C ARG A 147 -13.43 -3.79 -15.87
N GLU A 148 -14.35 -2.86 -15.70
CA GLU A 148 -14.34 -1.95 -14.58
C GLU A 148 -15.15 -2.56 -13.43
N ILE A 149 -14.53 -2.77 -12.27
CA ILE A 149 -15.22 -3.27 -11.06
C ILE A 149 -15.07 -2.28 -9.91
N PRO A 150 -16.04 -2.21 -8.97
CA PRO A 150 -15.85 -1.48 -7.72
C PRO A 150 -14.62 -1.98 -6.96
N PHE A 151 -13.80 -1.07 -6.40
CA PHE A 151 -12.58 -1.45 -5.66
C PHE A 151 -12.91 -2.39 -4.48
N GLN A 152 -14.05 -2.18 -3.81
CA GLN A 152 -14.54 -3.05 -2.74
C GLN A 152 -14.80 -4.51 -3.15
N ASN A 153 -14.92 -4.79 -4.46
CA ASN A 153 -15.16 -6.12 -4.99
C ASN A 153 -13.86 -6.89 -5.28
N LEU A 154 -12.69 -6.36 -4.92
CA LEU A 154 -11.45 -7.12 -4.96
C LEU A 154 -11.48 -8.26 -3.93
N ASP A 155 -10.96 -9.41 -4.33
CA ASP A 155 -10.95 -10.59 -3.49
C ASP A 155 -9.81 -10.52 -2.46
N VAL A 156 -10.08 -10.95 -1.24
CA VAL A 156 -9.02 -11.26 -0.28
C VAL A 156 -8.82 -12.76 -0.21
N LEU A 157 -7.61 -13.19 -0.53
CA LEU A 157 -7.26 -14.61 -0.59
C LEU A 157 -6.08 -14.90 0.34
N VAL A 158 -5.95 -16.17 0.71
CA VAL A 158 -4.94 -16.70 1.61
C VAL A 158 -4.20 -17.82 0.90
N TRP A 159 -2.87 -17.78 0.98
CA TRP A 159 -1.98 -18.81 0.44
C TRP A 159 -1.02 -19.31 1.51
N ARG A 160 -0.65 -20.59 1.38
CA ARG A 160 0.44 -21.22 2.12
C ARG A 160 1.46 -21.76 1.14
N ASN A 161 2.71 -21.33 1.25
CA ASN A 161 3.79 -21.79 0.37
C ASN A 161 3.37 -21.77 -1.12
N LEU A 162 2.77 -20.64 -1.56
CA LEU A 162 2.22 -20.40 -2.90
C LEU A 162 0.95 -21.18 -3.29
N ASN A 163 0.42 -22.05 -2.43
CA ASN A 163 -0.84 -22.74 -2.68
C ASN A 163 -2.01 -21.97 -2.06
N PHE A 164 -3.07 -21.74 -2.84
CA PHE A 164 -4.31 -21.15 -2.33
C PHE A 164 -4.97 -22.09 -1.31
N ILE A 165 -5.37 -21.54 -0.16
CA ILE A 165 -6.00 -22.30 0.94
C ILE A 165 -7.34 -21.75 1.41
N GLY A 166 -7.72 -20.53 1.01
CA GLY A 166 -9.04 -19.97 1.36
C GLY A 166 -9.15 -18.48 1.06
N GLY A 167 -10.38 -17.97 1.10
CA GLY A 167 -10.70 -16.54 0.92
C GLY A 167 -11.30 -15.93 2.19
N CYS A 168 -11.01 -14.64 2.43
CA CYS A 168 -11.55 -13.90 3.57
C CYS A 168 -12.81 -13.10 3.24
N GLY A 169 -13.28 -13.17 1.99
CA GLY A 169 -14.45 -12.43 1.51
C GLY A 169 -14.09 -11.03 1.01
N ASN A 170 -15.04 -10.11 1.17
CA ASN A 170 -14.99 -8.78 0.56
C ASN A 170 -14.31 -7.74 1.47
N LEU A 171 -13.82 -6.68 0.84
CA LEU A 171 -13.29 -5.51 1.53
C LEU A 171 -14.41 -4.67 2.14
N ASN A 172 -14.21 -4.20 3.36
CA ASN A 172 -15.02 -3.14 3.97
C ASN A 172 -14.27 -1.82 3.85
N ILE A 173 -14.89 -0.83 3.21
CA ILE A 173 -14.29 0.49 2.97
C ILE A 173 -15.03 1.54 3.78
N ARG A 174 -14.27 2.34 4.53
CA ARG A 174 -14.79 3.51 5.24
C ARG A 174 -13.79 4.65 5.18
N ASP A 175 -14.21 5.76 4.59
CA ASP A 175 -13.35 6.92 4.37
C ASP A 175 -12.07 6.53 3.61
N SER A 176 -10.91 6.63 4.25
CA SER A 176 -9.60 6.23 3.71
C SER A 176 -9.13 4.86 4.20
N SER A 177 -9.98 4.10 4.90
CA SER A 177 -9.63 2.81 5.47
C SER A 177 -10.24 1.63 4.71
N VAL A 178 -9.41 0.62 4.44
CA VAL A 178 -9.79 -0.69 3.88
C VAL A 178 -9.58 -1.74 4.96
N THR A 179 -10.64 -2.47 5.32
CA THR A 179 -10.60 -3.47 6.40
C THR A 179 -11.15 -4.81 5.91
N TRP A 180 -10.55 -5.91 6.34
CA TRP A 180 -11.09 -7.26 6.15
C TRP A 180 -10.73 -8.16 7.34
N SER A 181 -11.49 -9.24 7.51
CA SER A 181 -11.29 -10.23 8.56
C SER A 181 -11.29 -11.63 7.97
N CYS A 182 -10.31 -12.43 8.35
CA CYS A 182 -10.19 -13.83 7.97
C CYS A 182 -10.53 -14.73 9.16
N GLU A 183 -11.62 -15.50 9.05
CA GLU A 183 -12.07 -16.42 10.10
C GLU A 183 -11.22 -17.70 10.12
N LYS A 184 -10.62 -18.00 11.27
CA LYS A 184 -9.78 -19.19 11.48
C LYS A 184 -10.58 -20.49 11.41
N ASN A 185 -11.88 -20.45 11.70
CA ASN A 185 -12.76 -21.60 11.54
C ASN A 185 -12.94 -22.01 10.06
N THR A 186 -12.85 -21.05 9.15
CA THR A 186 -12.95 -21.28 7.70
C THR A 186 -11.58 -21.62 7.10
N ILE A 187 -10.51 -21.01 7.61
CA ILE A 187 -9.13 -21.24 7.18
C ILE A 187 -8.26 -21.61 8.40
N PRO A 188 -8.29 -22.89 8.85
CA PRO A 188 -7.63 -23.31 10.10
C PRO A 188 -6.13 -23.06 10.16
N GLN A 189 -5.45 -23.00 9.02
CA GLN A 189 -4.02 -22.71 8.91
C GLN A 189 -3.66 -21.32 9.44
N LEU A 190 -4.62 -20.39 9.53
CA LEU A 190 -4.42 -19.08 10.13
C LEU A 190 -4.11 -19.13 11.63
N ILE A 191 -4.33 -20.27 12.30
CA ILE A 191 -3.90 -20.47 13.70
C ILE A 191 -2.37 -20.33 13.83
N GLU A 192 -1.61 -20.70 12.78
CA GLU A 192 -0.15 -20.62 12.76
C GLU A 192 0.39 -19.18 12.78
N ILE A 193 -0.44 -18.16 12.52
CA ILE A 193 -0.02 -16.75 12.61
C ILE A 193 0.43 -16.40 14.03
N ALA A 194 -0.22 -16.94 15.05
CA ALA A 194 0.17 -16.74 16.45
C ALA A 194 1.56 -17.32 16.77
N GLU A 195 2.03 -18.27 15.96
CA GLU A 195 3.34 -18.92 16.07
C GLU A 195 4.38 -18.27 15.15
N SER A 196 3.97 -17.32 14.30
CA SER A 196 4.84 -16.62 13.37
C SER A 196 5.83 -15.74 14.12
N LYS A 197 7.09 -15.79 13.69
CA LYS A 197 8.16 -14.98 14.27
C LYS A 197 8.31 -13.65 13.56
N PHE A 198 7.96 -13.62 12.27
CA PHE A 198 8.22 -12.45 11.44
C PHE A 198 7.07 -12.13 10.49
N ILE A 199 6.96 -10.86 10.14
CA ILE A 199 6.01 -10.35 9.16
C ILE A 199 6.70 -9.37 8.20
N SER A 200 6.31 -9.38 6.94
CA SER A 200 6.61 -8.32 5.97
C SER A 200 5.35 -7.94 5.18
N VAL A 201 5.40 -6.80 4.51
CA VAL A 201 4.33 -6.33 3.62
C VAL A 201 4.94 -6.15 2.24
N GLU A 202 4.25 -6.62 1.22
CA GLU A 202 4.70 -6.59 -0.18
C GLU A 202 3.52 -6.20 -1.08
N VAL A 203 3.83 -5.42 -2.10
CA VAL A 203 2.96 -5.04 -3.20
C VAL A 203 3.59 -5.49 -4.51
N ASN A 204 2.80 -6.20 -5.30
CA ASN A 204 3.18 -6.72 -6.60
C ASN A 204 2.11 -6.36 -7.63
N ALA A 205 2.54 -5.87 -8.79
CA ALA A 205 1.64 -5.52 -9.89
C ALA A 205 2.21 -5.97 -11.23
N ARG A 206 1.33 -6.33 -12.17
CA ARG A 206 1.70 -6.73 -13.54
C ARG A 206 0.92 -5.90 -14.57
N ASN A 207 1.59 -5.48 -15.64
CA ASN A 207 0.95 -4.90 -16.82
C ASN A 207 1.75 -5.21 -18.08
N ASN A 208 1.08 -5.71 -19.13
CA ASN A 208 1.66 -6.02 -20.43
C ASN A 208 2.99 -6.81 -20.34
N GLY A 209 3.06 -7.74 -19.39
CA GLY A 209 4.24 -8.58 -19.14
C GLY A 209 5.35 -7.94 -18.29
N ILE A 210 5.23 -6.67 -17.89
CA ILE A 210 6.13 -6.00 -16.95
C ILE A 210 5.62 -6.22 -15.53
N ARG A 211 6.53 -6.59 -14.62
CA ARG A 211 6.21 -6.79 -13.20
C ARG A 211 6.89 -5.74 -12.34
N TYR A 212 6.13 -5.15 -11.44
CA TYR A 212 6.58 -4.28 -10.38
C TYR A 212 6.50 -5.02 -9.05
N PHE A 213 7.55 -4.88 -8.24
CA PHE A 213 7.56 -5.29 -6.84
C PHE A 213 8.10 -4.12 -6.03
N ASP A 214 7.47 -3.85 -4.90
CA ASP A 214 8.02 -2.92 -3.91
C ASP A 214 9.22 -3.51 -3.16
N CYS A 215 9.27 -4.85 -3.03
CA CYS A 215 10.35 -5.60 -2.41
C CYS A 215 11.21 -6.33 -3.46
N LEU A 216 12.52 -6.05 -3.46
CA LEU A 216 13.53 -6.69 -4.34
C LEU A 216 14.15 -7.95 -3.71
#